data_AF-A0AAW4F4Q5-F1
#
_entry.id   AF-A0AAW4F4Q5-F1
#
_cell.length_a   1.000
_cell.length_b   1.000
_cell.length_c   1.000
_cell.angle_alpha   90.00
_cell.angle_beta   90.00
_cell.angle_gamma   90.00
#
_symmetry.space_group_name_H-M   'P 1'
#
loop_
_entity.id
_entity.type
_entity.pdbx_description
1 polymer ?
#
loop_
_entity_poly.entity_id
_entity_poly.type
_entity_poly.pdbx_seq_one_letter_code
_entity_poly.pdbx_strand_id
1 'polypeptide(L)'
;MDNFSFNDFIVDLKTMFNNKSASLSNRLMAADREQEKVISDANEYHEFVLSLVESMLTNPVVRRRFDDQVYRMSFDEPDTVSETISELVFLADVNWQLGLGLLNTNKNEAIKCLLLAIEYLDYCRGLEDQELWQQQQTTKLDVPAQGGRSKAARFDPIKAKIIRLLQEACPSDGWDTKSEALKSIENGINELKWPSARDQNNLPKTGAEIFAMKIRQVEVWSSQDQKIKAAFDSVVKPKK
;
A
#
# COMPACT_ATOMS: atom_id res chain seq x y z
N MET A 1 -9.98 35.22 35.53
CA MET A 1 -10.65 34.81 34.28
C MET A 1 -9.89 35.51 33.18
N ASP A 2 -9.23 34.75 32.30
CA ASP A 2 -8.60 35.34 31.12
C ASP A 2 -9.68 36.04 30.29
N ASN A 3 -9.43 37.28 29.90
CA ASN A 3 -10.34 38.05 29.05
C ASN A 3 -10.37 37.40 27.66
N PHE A 4 -11.41 36.63 27.37
CA PHE A 4 -11.65 36.10 26.04
C PHE A 4 -11.81 37.24 25.03
N SER A 5 -10.90 37.30 24.05
CA SER A 5 -10.98 38.21 22.91
C SER A 5 -11.54 37.45 21.71
N PHE A 6 -12.73 37.86 21.26
CA PHE A 6 -13.34 37.28 20.07
C PHE A 6 -12.46 37.47 18.82
N ASN A 7 -11.75 38.59 18.72
CA ASN A 7 -10.87 38.85 17.59
C ASN A 7 -9.67 37.91 17.59
N ASP A 8 -9.08 37.65 18.76
CA ASP A 8 -7.95 36.73 18.91
C ASP A 8 -8.39 35.31 18.55
N PHE A 9 -9.58 34.90 18.99
CA PHE A 9 -10.17 33.62 18.62
C PHE A 9 -10.35 33.48 17.09
N ILE A 10 -10.82 34.51 16.39
CA ILE A 10 -10.93 34.48 14.92
C ILE A 10 -9.55 34.40 14.26
N VAL A 11 -8.53 35.07 14.80
CA VAL A 11 -7.15 34.96 14.31
C VAL A 11 -6.61 33.54 14.47
N ASP A 12 -6.91 32.88 15.59
CA ASP A 12 -6.53 31.49 15.82
C ASP A 12 -7.20 30.55 14.82
N LEU A 13 -8.51 30.74 14.55
CA LEU A 13 -9.22 29.95 13.54
C LEU A 13 -8.63 30.16 12.13
N LYS A 14 -8.30 31.41 11.76
CA LYS A 14 -7.65 31.72 10.48
C LYS A 14 -6.30 31.02 10.34
N THR A 15 -5.50 31.08 11.40
CA THR A 15 -4.20 30.41 11.43
C THR A 15 -4.37 28.90 11.29
N MET A 16 -5.33 28.32 12.01
CA MET A 16 -5.60 26.89 11.96
C MET A 16 -6.06 26.42 10.58
N PHE A 17 -7.03 27.12 9.97
CA PHE A 17 -7.54 26.81 8.64
C PHE A 17 -6.42 26.90 7.59
N ASN A 18 -5.66 28.00 7.58
CA ASN A 18 -4.56 28.20 6.63
C ASN A 18 -3.49 27.11 6.75
N ASN A 19 -3.12 26.74 7.97
CA ASN A 19 -2.12 25.69 8.20
C ASN A 19 -2.60 24.33 7.70
N LYS A 20 -3.87 23.97 7.95
CA LYS A 20 -4.46 22.70 7.50
C LYS A 20 -4.62 22.66 5.98
N SER A 21 -5.14 23.73 5.40
CA SER A 21 -5.29 23.88 3.95
C SER A 21 -3.94 23.77 3.23
N ALA A 22 -2.92 24.51 3.68
CA ALA A 22 -1.57 24.44 3.12
C ALA A 22 -0.94 23.05 3.27
N SER A 23 -1.15 22.38 4.40
CA SER A 23 -0.68 21.00 4.60
C SER A 23 -1.32 20.04 3.59
N LEU A 24 -2.62 20.16 3.34
CA LEU A 24 -3.35 19.32 2.40
C LEU A 24 -2.92 19.61 0.95
N SER A 25 -2.82 20.88 0.54
CA SER A 25 -2.34 21.25 -0.80
C SER A 25 -0.93 20.73 -1.08
N ASN A 26 -0.01 20.80 -0.10
CA ASN A 26 1.34 20.27 -0.28
C ASN A 26 1.36 18.75 -0.49
N ARG A 27 0.44 18.01 0.14
CA ARG A 27 0.30 16.55 -0.01
C ARG A 27 -0.33 16.18 -1.36
N LEU A 28 -1.40 16.87 -1.74
CA LEU A 28 -2.04 16.70 -3.06
C LEU A 28 -1.06 17.00 -4.19
N MET A 29 -0.30 18.11 -4.09
CA MET A 29 0.75 18.43 -5.07
C MET A 29 1.93 17.44 -5.05
N ALA A 30 2.15 16.70 -3.95
CA ALA A 30 3.14 15.63 -3.92
C ALA A 30 2.62 14.37 -4.62
N ALA A 31 1.34 14.05 -4.47
CA ALA A 31 0.65 12.97 -5.21
C ALA A 31 0.55 13.29 -6.71
N ASP A 32 0.17 14.51 -7.08
CA ASP A 32 0.08 14.95 -8.48
C ASP A 32 1.45 15.11 -9.15
N ARG A 33 2.55 15.25 -8.40
CA ARG A 33 3.90 15.20 -9.00
C ARG A 33 4.27 13.81 -9.53
N GLU A 34 3.49 12.78 -9.23
CA GLU A 34 3.57 11.46 -9.87
C GLU A 34 2.66 11.36 -11.12
N GLN A 35 1.76 12.33 -11.37
CA GLN A 35 0.84 12.38 -12.52
C GLN A 35 0.76 13.80 -13.11
N GLU A 36 1.51 14.02 -14.19
CA GLU A 36 1.80 15.36 -14.72
C GLU A 36 0.58 16.24 -15.12
N LYS A 37 0.60 17.49 -14.61
CA LYS A 37 0.17 18.80 -15.17
C LYS A 37 -1.29 18.99 -15.66
N VAL A 38 -2.01 19.91 -14.99
CA VAL A 38 -2.57 21.16 -15.58
C VAL A 38 -2.65 22.25 -14.48
N ILE A 39 -2.13 23.45 -14.73
CA ILE A 39 -2.33 24.63 -13.87
C ILE A 39 -2.90 25.75 -14.76
N SER A 40 -4.22 25.94 -14.72
CA SER A 40 -4.91 27.21 -15.06
C SER A 40 -6.19 27.48 -14.24
N ASP A 41 -6.66 26.55 -13.40
CA ASP A 41 -8.07 26.56 -12.95
C ASP A 41 -8.30 27.12 -11.53
N ALA A 42 -7.21 27.39 -10.78
CA ALA A 42 -7.32 27.81 -9.38
C ALA A 42 -8.02 29.17 -9.18
N ASN A 43 -7.87 30.08 -10.14
CA ASN A 43 -8.51 31.40 -10.08
C ASN A 43 -10.01 31.32 -10.38
N GLU A 44 -10.41 30.45 -11.32
CA GLU A 44 -11.82 30.23 -11.67
C GLU A 44 -12.59 29.53 -10.54
N TYR A 45 -11.95 28.56 -9.88
CA TYR A 45 -12.51 27.88 -8.71
C TYR A 45 -12.76 28.84 -7.54
N HIS A 46 -11.79 29.70 -7.21
CA HIS A 46 -11.93 30.64 -6.10
C HIS A 46 -13.09 31.63 -6.33
N GLU A 47 -13.16 32.20 -7.54
CA GLU A 47 -14.25 33.11 -7.94
C GLU A 47 -15.62 32.42 -7.91
N PHE A 48 -15.69 31.14 -8.33
CA PHE A 48 -16.92 30.35 -8.23
C PHE A 48 -17.40 30.21 -6.78
N VAL A 49 -16.50 29.84 -5.85
CA VAL A 49 -16.84 29.70 -4.42
C VAL A 49 -17.33 31.02 -3.85
N LEU A 50 -16.65 32.13 -4.12
CA LEU A 50 -17.05 33.45 -3.66
C LEU A 50 -18.43 33.85 -4.18
N SER A 51 -18.68 33.65 -5.48
CA SER A 51 -19.98 33.95 -6.11
C SER A 51 -21.13 33.12 -5.52
N LEU A 52 -20.89 31.83 -5.28
CA LEU A 52 -21.85 30.93 -4.66
C LEU A 52 -22.17 31.39 -3.23
N VAL A 53 -21.15 31.73 -2.44
CA VAL A 53 -21.30 32.20 -1.05
C VAL A 53 -22.04 33.54 -0.99
N GLU A 54 -21.71 34.49 -1.87
CA GLU A 54 -22.44 35.75 -1.98
C GLU A 54 -23.93 35.51 -2.27
N SER A 55 -24.24 34.58 -3.17
CA SER A 55 -25.61 34.17 -3.46
C SER A 55 -26.33 33.56 -2.25
N MET A 56 -25.63 32.77 -1.42
CA MET A 56 -26.19 32.22 -0.18
C MET A 56 -26.44 33.30 0.88
N LEU A 57 -25.53 34.26 1.02
CA LEU A 57 -25.65 35.36 1.98
C LEU A 57 -26.80 36.30 1.64
N THR A 58 -27.05 36.51 0.34
CA THR A 58 -28.11 37.41 -0.15
C THR A 58 -29.46 36.71 -0.28
N ASN A 59 -29.48 35.40 -0.54
CA ASN A 59 -30.70 34.63 -0.76
C ASN A 59 -30.77 33.36 0.11
N PRO A 60 -31.58 33.35 1.18
CA PRO A 60 -31.74 32.18 2.06
C PRO A 60 -32.25 30.91 1.37
N VAL A 61 -32.94 31.03 0.22
CA VAL A 61 -33.38 29.87 -0.55
C VAL A 61 -32.19 29.15 -1.19
N VAL A 62 -31.18 29.89 -1.65
CA VAL A 62 -29.94 29.31 -2.19
C VAL A 62 -29.19 28.57 -1.09
N ARG A 63 -29.08 29.18 0.11
CA ARG A 63 -28.47 28.52 1.27
C ARG A 63 -29.17 27.21 1.62
N ARG A 64 -30.50 27.19 1.73
CA ARG A 64 -31.25 25.96 2.04
C ARG A 64 -31.06 24.88 0.99
N ARG A 65 -31.06 25.24 -0.30
CA ARG A 65 -30.82 24.26 -1.38
C ARG A 65 -29.43 23.65 -1.30
N PHE A 66 -28.42 24.46 -0.98
CA PHE A 66 -27.07 23.98 -0.76
C PHE A 66 -27.02 23.01 0.42
N ASP A 67 -27.61 23.38 1.57
CA ASP A 67 -27.64 22.52 2.76
C ASP A 67 -28.36 21.18 2.48
N ASP A 68 -29.47 21.20 1.72
CA ASP A 68 -30.18 20.00 1.26
C ASP A 68 -29.33 19.13 0.33
N GLN A 69 -28.49 19.73 -0.52
CA GLN A 69 -27.56 18.99 -1.38
C GLN A 69 -26.47 18.32 -0.56
N VAL A 70 -25.86 19.03 0.39
CA VAL A 70 -24.85 18.46 1.31
C VAL A 70 -25.41 17.29 2.11
N TYR A 71 -26.64 17.42 2.60
CA TYR A 71 -27.32 16.33 3.30
C TYR A 71 -27.49 15.10 2.40
N ARG A 72 -27.87 15.27 1.13
CA ARG A 72 -28.02 14.16 0.18
C ARG A 72 -26.69 13.47 -0.15
N MET A 73 -25.63 14.25 -0.38
CA MET A 73 -24.28 13.71 -0.63
C MET A 73 -23.81 12.83 0.53
N SER A 74 -24.25 13.09 1.76
CA SER A 74 -23.91 12.25 2.93
C SER A 74 -24.46 10.82 2.84
N PHE A 75 -25.35 10.52 1.90
CA PHE A 75 -25.92 9.18 1.67
C PHE A 75 -25.43 8.51 0.39
N ASP A 76 -24.72 9.24 -0.47
CA ASP A 76 -24.15 8.69 -1.69
C ASP A 76 -22.84 7.97 -1.32
N GLU A 77 -22.62 6.76 -1.85
CA GLU A 77 -21.33 6.08 -1.72
C GLU A 77 -20.36 6.70 -2.73
N PRO A 78 -19.25 7.33 -2.30
CA PRO A 78 -18.30 7.92 -3.23
C PRO A 78 -17.56 6.82 -4.02
N ASP A 79 -17.34 7.05 -5.31
CA ASP A 79 -16.66 6.09 -6.18
C ASP A 79 -15.17 5.95 -5.79
N THR A 80 -14.53 7.02 -5.31
CA THR A 80 -13.13 7.02 -4.86
C THR A 80 -12.85 7.89 -3.62
N VAL A 81 -11.76 7.59 -2.91
CA VAL A 81 -11.24 8.42 -1.81
C VAL A 81 -10.87 9.82 -2.30
N SER A 82 -10.36 9.94 -3.53
CA SER A 82 -9.96 11.22 -4.13
C SER A 82 -11.16 12.14 -4.40
N GLU A 83 -12.28 11.60 -4.89
CA GLU A 83 -13.52 12.37 -5.05
C GLU A 83 -14.07 12.80 -3.70
N THR A 84 -14.06 11.90 -2.71
CA THR A 84 -14.48 12.24 -1.33
C THR A 84 -13.65 13.40 -0.77
N ILE A 85 -12.32 13.35 -0.94
CA ILE A 85 -11.42 14.43 -0.50
C ILE A 85 -11.73 15.74 -1.24
N SER A 86 -11.98 15.69 -2.56
CA SER A 86 -12.31 16.87 -3.36
C SER A 86 -13.60 17.54 -2.92
N GLU A 87 -14.64 16.75 -2.64
CA GLU A 87 -15.91 17.24 -2.11
C GLU A 87 -15.73 17.89 -0.73
N LEU A 88 -15.00 17.23 0.17
CA LEU A 88 -14.73 17.77 1.52
C LEU A 88 -13.91 19.07 1.46
N VAL A 89 -12.95 19.19 0.54
CA VAL A 89 -12.20 20.44 0.31
C VAL A 89 -13.14 21.55 -0.17
N PHE A 90 -14.02 21.25 -1.12
CA PHE A 90 -15.03 22.20 -1.58
C PHE A 90 -15.95 22.67 -0.45
N LEU A 91 -16.44 21.74 0.37
CA LEU A 91 -17.26 22.07 1.54
C LEU A 91 -16.50 22.89 2.58
N ALA A 92 -15.21 22.63 2.76
CA ALA A 92 -14.35 23.42 3.63
C ALA A 92 -14.28 24.88 3.16
N ASP A 93 -14.00 25.11 1.88
CA ASP A 93 -13.87 26.45 1.30
C ASP A 93 -15.19 27.24 1.36
N VAL A 94 -16.31 26.61 0.99
CA VAL A 94 -17.63 27.25 1.05
C VAL A 94 -17.97 27.66 2.49
N ASN A 95 -17.82 26.75 3.46
CA ASN A 95 -18.14 27.06 4.86
C ASN A 95 -17.16 28.09 5.45
N TRP A 96 -15.90 28.09 5.03
CA TRP A 96 -14.95 29.10 5.46
C TRP A 96 -15.37 30.50 5.01
N GLN A 97 -15.62 30.67 3.71
CA GLN A 97 -16.02 31.96 3.14
C GLN A 97 -17.37 32.42 3.66
N LEU A 98 -18.34 31.50 3.82
CA LEU A 98 -19.63 31.83 4.42
C LEU A 98 -19.49 32.28 5.87
N GLY A 99 -18.64 31.60 6.65
CA GLY A 99 -18.33 31.97 8.02
C GLY A 99 -17.77 33.38 8.11
N LEU A 100 -16.83 33.74 7.22
CA LEU A 100 -16.29 35.10 7.15
C LEU A 100 -17.36 36.15 6.81
N GLY A 101 -18.24 35.86 5.85
CA GLY A 101 -19.33 36.75 5.46
C GLY A 101 -20.38 37.00 6.57
N LEU A 102 -20.53 36.06 7.49
CA LEU A 102 -21.49 36.14 8.60
C LEU A 102 -20.93 36.79 9.87
N LEU A 103 -19.63 37.07 9.97
CA LEU A 103 -19.00 37.56 11.22
C LEU A 103 -19.64 38.84 11.79
N ASN A 104 -20.14 39.72 10.91
CA ASN A 104 -20.75 40.98 11.30
C ASN A 104 -22.27 40.91 11.50
N THR A 105 -22.93 39.87 10.98
CA THR A 105 -24.40 39.76 10.94
C THR A 105 -24.93 38.66 11.85
N ASN A 106 -24.23 37.54 11.96
CA ASN A 106 -24.60 36.40 12.80
C ASN A 106 -23.34 35.65 13.27
N LYS A 107 -22.76 36.12 14.39
CA LYS A 107 -21.52 35.56 14.95
C LYS A 107 -21.62 34.08 15.30
N ASN A 108 -22.76 33.62 15.81
CA ASN A 108 -22.92 32.22 16.20
C ASN A 108 -22.86 31.30 14.97
N GLU A 109 -23.56 31.68 13.90
CA GLU A 109 -23.54 30.91 12.66
C GLU A 109 -22.20 31.03 11.94
N ALA A 110 -21.56 32.20 12.01
CA ALA A 110 -20.21 32.41 11.51
C ALA A 110 -19.22 31.42 12.15
N ILE A 111 -19.19 31.33 13.48
CA ILE A 111 -18.30 30.41 14.21
C ILE A 111 -18.56 28.96 13.80
N LYS A 112 -19.83 28.53 13.69
CA LYS A 112 -20.17 27.17 13.26
C LYS A 112 -19.62 26.88 11.87
N CYS A 113 -19.81 27.78 10.91
CA CYS A 113 -19.31 27.61 9.55
C CYS A 113 -17.77 27.52 9.53
N LEU A 114 -17.08 28.40 10.28
CA LEU A 114 -15.62 28.38 10.37
C LEU A 114 -15.09 27.07 11.01
N LEU A 115 -15.77 26.55 12.02
CA LEU A 115 -15.41 25.27 12.65
C LEU A 115 -15.70 24.08 11.73
N LEU A 116 -16.85 24.05 11.05
CA LEU A 116 -17.18 23.03 10.05
C LEU A 116 -16.15 22.98 8.94
N ALA A 117 -15.68 24.14 8.47
CA ALA A 117 -14.63 24.22 7.47
C ALA A 117 -13.33 23.52 7.92
N ILE A 118 -12.93 23.75 9.17
CA ILE A 118 -11.77 23.08 9.77
C ILE A 118 -12.00 21.58 9.92
N GLU A 119 -13.21 21.18 10.33
CA GLU A 119 -13.59 19.77 10.50
C GLU A 119 -13.50 18.99 9.18
N TYR A 120 -13.97 19.56 8.07
CA TYR A 120 -13.84 18.96 6.74
C TYR A 120 -12.37 18.74 6.35
N LEU A 121 -11.47 19.69 6.62
CA LEU A 121 -10.04 19.51 6.39
C LEU A 121 -9.44 18.40 7.28
N ASP A 122 -9.95 18.22 8.50
CA ASP A 122 -9.54 17.13 9.38
C ASP A 122 -10.03 15.76 8.89
N TYR A 123 -11.24 15.70 8.32
CA TYR A 123 -11.73 14.48 7.66
C TYR A 123 -10.85 14.10 6.46
N CYS A 124 -10.48 15.06 5.59
CA CYS A 124 -9.55 14.80 4.48
C CYS A 124 -8.25 14.16 4.98
N ARG A 125 -7.67 14.73 6.05
CA ARG A 125 -6.45 14.19 6.65
C ARG A 125 -6.62 12.76 7.17
N GLY A 126 -7.75 12.48 7.82
CA GLY A 126 -8.07 11.14 8.32
C GLY A 126 -8.14 10.10 7.19
N LEU A 127 -8.75 10.46 6.06
CA LEU A 127 -8.84 9.60 4.88
C LEU A 127 -7.46 9.31 4.27
N GLU A 128 -6.62 10.33 4.10
CA GLU A 128 -5.25 10.15 3.59
C GLU A 128 -4.41 9.24 4.51
N ASP A 129 -4.51 9.44 5.83
CA ASP A 129 -3.75 8.66 6.81
C ASP A 129 -4.21 7.19 6.83
N GLN A 130 -5.51 6.94 6.62
CA GLN A 130 -6.06 5.61 6.45
C GLN A 130 -5.55 4.94 5.18
N GLU A 131 -5.54 5.63 4.05
CA GLU A 131 -5.06 5.10 2.78
C GLU A 131 -3.56 4.74 2.84
N LEU A 132 -2.74 5.64 3.41
CA LEU A 132 -1.33 5.38 3.65
C LEU A 132 -1.12 4.16 4.56
N TRP A 133 -1.93 4.02 5.61
CA TRP A 133 -1.87 2.87 6.48
C TRP A 133 -2.20 1.56 5.73
N GLN A 134 -3.23 1.56 4.88
CA GLN A 134 -3.59 0.38 4.07
C GLN A 134 -2.47 0.00 3.10
N GLN A 135 -1.87 0.96 2.41
CA GLN A 135 -0.72 0.73 1.52
C GLN A 135 0.49 0.15 2.26
N GLN A 136 0.74 0.60 3.49
CA GLN A 136 1.81 0.03 4.32
C GLN A 136 1.50 -1.41 4.75
N GLN A 137 0.24 -1.75 5.01
CA GLN A 137 -0.14 -3.13 5.36
C GLN A 137 0.02 -4.09 4.18
N THR A 138 -0.41 -3.69 2.98
CA THR A 138 -0.21 -4.50 1.76
C THR A 138 1.28 -4.71 1.47
N THR A 139 2.08 -3.65 1.58
CA THR A 139 3.54 -3.73 1.41
C THR A 139 4.20 -4.67 2.43
N LYS A 140 3.75 -4.66 3.69
CA LYS A 140 4.27 -5.57 4.75
C LYS A 140 3.98 -7.04 4.46
N LEU A 141 2.90 -7.36 3.75
CA LEU A 141 2.57 -8.73 3.38
C LEU A 141 3.40 -9.22 2.17
N ASP A 142 3.71 -8.34 1.23
CA ASP A 142 4.43 -8.72 0.00
C ASP A 142 5.95 -8.88 0.18
N VAL A 143 6.57 -8.05 1.02
CA VAL A 143 8.04 -8.08 1.23
C VAL A 143 8.55 -9.44 1.77
N PRO A 144 7.92 -10.07 2.79
CA PRO A 144 8.30 -11.41 3.23
C PRO A 144 8.11 -12.48 2.16
N ALA A 145 7.04 -12.39 1.37
CA ALA A 145 6.74 -13.36 0.31
C ALA A 145 7.76 -13.29 -0.83
N GLN A 146 8.16 -12.08 -1.24
CA GLN A 146 9.20 -11.87 -2.26
C GLN A 146 10.58 -12.28 -1.76
N GLY A 147 10.89 -12.02 -0.48
CA GLY A 147 12.12 -12.48 0.16
C GLY A 147 12.22 -14.01 0.21
N GLY A 148 11.13 -14.69 0.54
CA GLY A 148 11.03 -16.16 0.52
C GLY A 148 11.24 -16.74 -0.88
N ARG A 149 10.54 -16.20 -1.88
CA ARG A 149 10.69 -16.62 -3.29
C ARG A 149 12.11 -16.39 -3.81
N SER A 150 12.71 -15.24 -3.53
CA SER A 150 14.10 -14.93 -3.91
C SER A 150 15.12 -15.85 -3.24
N LYS A 151 14.91 -16.23 -1.98
CA LYS A 151 15.76 -17.22 -1.29
C LYS A 151 15.64 -18.60 -1.91
N ALA A 152 14.43 -19.05 -2.26
CA ALA A 152 14.20 -20.35 -2.89
C ALA A 152 14.81 -20.42 -4.30
N ALA A 153 14.69 -19.35 -5.10
CA ALA A 153 15.22 -19.28 -6.46
C ALA A 153 16.75 -19.43 -6.55
N ARG A 154 17.49 -19.15 -5.47
CA ARG A 154 18.95 -19.37 -5.42
C ARG A 154 19.34 -20.83 -5.64
N PHE A 155 18.44 -21.76 -5.35
CA PHE A 155 18.66 -23.19 -5.54
C PHE A 155 18.28 -23.68 -6.94
N ASP A 156 17.68 -22.85 -7.79
CA ASP A 156 17.26 -23.27 -9.14
C ASP A 156 18.43 -23.79 -10.00
N PRO A 157 19.63 -23.17 -10.00
CA PRO A 157 20.79 -23.74 -10.70
C PRO A 157 21.23 -25.10 -10.16
N ILE A 158 21.06 -25.35 -8.86
CA ILE A 158 21.40 -26.62 -8.21
C ILE A 158 20.38 -27.68 -8.61
N LYS A 159 19.08 -27.34 -8.56
CA LYS A 159 17.99 -28.21 -9.02
C LYS A 159 18.19 -28.61 -10.48
N ALA A 160 18.50 -27.67 -11.36
CA ALA A 160 18.79 -27.97 -12.77
C ALA A 160 19.97 -28.96 -12.93
N LYS A 161 21.02 -28.80 -12.12
CA LYS A 161 22.17 -29.73 -12.13
C LYS A 161 21.82 -31.12 -11.60
N ILE A 162 21.00 -31.21 -10.56
CA ILE A 162 20.50 -32.49 -10.05
C ILE A 162 19.69 -33.23 -11.12
N ILE A 163 18.80 -32.53 -11.84
CA ILE A 163 18.04 -33.10 -12.96
C ILE A 163 18.99 -33.65 -14.02
N ARG A 164 20.04 -32.90 -14.36
CA ARG A 164 21.04 -33.32 -15.34
C ARG A 164 21.80 -34.57 -14.90
N LEU A 165 22.25 -34.60 -13.64
CA LEU A 165 22.93 -35.78 -13.05
C LEU A 165 22.03 -37.02 -13.09
N LEU A 166 20.73 -36.88 -12.78
CA LEU A 166 19.78 -37.99 -12.85
C LEU A 166 19.64 -38.53 -14.28
N GLN A 167 19.59 -37.64 -15.28
CA GLN A 167 19.49 -38.03 -16.69
C GLN A 167 20.76 -38.70 -17.19
N GLU A 168 21.93 -38.17 -16.82
CA GLU A 168 23.24 -38.69 -17.24
C GLU A 168 23.57 -40.04 -16.57
N ALA A 169 23.16 -40.24 -15.32
CA ALA A 169 23.36 -41.49 -14.58
C ALA A 169 22.26 -42.54 -14.82
N CYS A 170 21.23 -42.23 -15.61
CA CYS A 170 20.09 -43.14 -15.81
C CYS A 170 20.51 -44.35 -16.67
N PRO A 171 20.34 -45.59 -16.16
CA PRO A 171 20.52 -46.78 -16.98
C PRO A 171 19.39 -46.90 -18.00
N SER A 172 19.59 -47.69 -19.06
CA SER A 172 18.64 -47.84 -20.17
C SER A 172 17.24 -48.28 -19.75
N ASP A 173 17.15 -49.11 -18.70
CA ASP A 173 15.89 -49.62 -18.15
C ASP A 173 15.36 -48.79 -16.96
N GLY A 174 16.06 -47.73 -16.57
CA GLY A 174 15.75 -46.95 -15.36
C GLY A 174 16.07 -47.67 -14.04
N TRP A 175 15.90 -46.96 -12.94
CA TRP A 175 16.12 -47.46 -11.57
C TRP A 175 14.86 -48.12 -10.99
N ASP A 176 15.01 -49.10 -10.09
CA ASP A 176 13.86 -49.74 -9.45
C ASP A 176 13.26 -48.83 -8.37
N THR A 177 14.08 -48.00 -7.72
CA THR A 177 13.63 -47.07 -6.68
C THR A 177 14.27 -45.69 -6.79
N LYS A 178 13.59 -44.67 -6.24
CA LYS A 178 14.15 -43.31 -6.08
C LYS A 178 15.42 -43.29 -5.22
N SER A 179 15.55 -44.20 -4.26
CA SER A 179 16.72 -44.29 -3.39
C SER A 179 17.96 -44.74 -4.16
N GLU A 180 17.82 -45.70 -5.07
CA GLU A 180 18.91 -46.12 -5.95
C GLU A 180 19.32 -45.01 -6.91
N ALA A 181 18.34 -44.33 -7.52
CA ALA A 181 18.59 -43.17 -8.37
C ALA A 181 19.35 -42.07 -7.61
N LEU A 182 18.95 -41.76 -6.37
CA LEU A 182 19.64 -40.77 -5.54
C LEU A 182 21.07 -41.20 -5.20
N LYS A 183 21.26 -42.46 -4.79
CA LYS A 183 22.60 -43.03 -4.50
C LYS A 183 23.55 -42.90 -5.69
N SER A 184 23.04 -43.11 -6.91
CA SER A 184 23.85 -43.03 -8.13
C SER A 184 24.45 -41.64 -8.40
N ILE A 185 23.84 -40.58 -7.84
CA ILE A 185 24.26 -39.19 -8.06
C ILE A 185 24.86 -38.52 -6.81
N GLU A 186 24.98 -39.23 -5.68
CA GLU A 186 25.45 -38.69 -4.39
C GLU A 186 26.80 -37.96 -4.51
N ASN A 187 27.76 -38.54 -5.22
CA ASN A 187 29.07 -37.93 -5.46
C ASN A 187 28.93 -36.61 -6.24
N GLY A 188 28.12 -36.61 -7.30
CA GLY A 188 27.83 -35.41 -8.07
C GLY A 188 27.17 -34.31 -7.23
N ILE A 189 26.24 -34.66 -6.35
CA ILE A 189 25.60 -33.71 -5.41
C ILE A 189 26.64 -33.14 -4.44
N ASN A 190 27.58 -33.95 -3.95
CA ASN A 190 28.61 -33.51 -3.01
C ASN A 190 29.49 -32.41 -3.62
N GLU A 191 29.86 -32.55 -4.89
CA GLU A 191 30.69 -31.60 -5.64
C GLU A 191 29.99 -30.28 -5.96
N LEU A 192 28.65 -30.25 -5.94
CA LEU A 192 27.92 -29.01 -6.18
C LEU A 192 28.22 -27.98 -5.09
N LYS A 193 28.43 -26.73 -5.51
CA LYS A 193 28.53 -25.57 -4.62
C LYS A 193 27.14 -25.05 -4.27
N TRP A 194 26.66 -25.38 -3.09
CA TRP A 194 25.33 -24.96 -2.64
C TRP A 194 25.34 -23.50 -2.18
N PRO A 195 24.28 -22.72 -2.48
CA PRO A 195 24.10 -21.39 -1.90
C PRO A 195 24.14 -21.48 -0.38
N SER A 196 25.01 -20.71 0.27
CA SER A 196 24.98 -20.61 1.72
C SER A 196 23.76 -19.79 2.14
N ALA A 197 22.87 -20.39 2.93
CA ALA A 197 22.06 -19.62 3.85
C ALA A 197 23.05 -19.02 4.85
N ARG A 198 23.36 -17.73 4.75
CA ARG A 198 24.06 -17.03 5.83
C ARG A 198 23.12 -16.96 7.03
N ASP A 199 22.99 -18.06 7.74
CA ASP A 199 22.48 -18.05 9.11
C ASP A 199 23.65 -17.62 9.99
N GLN A 200 23.59 -16.40 10.49
CA GLN A 200 24.57 -15.84 11.42
C GLN A 200 24.68 -16.64 12.73
N ASN A 201 23.80 -17.64 12.94
CA ASN A 201 23.70 -18.44 14.15
C ASN A 201 24.17 -19.91 14.00
N ASN A 202 24.65 -20.33 12.82
CA ASN A 202 25.08 -21.72 12.65
C ASN A 202 26.49 -21.93 13.20
N LEU A 203 26.61 -22.78 14.23
CA LEU A 203 27.85 -23.43 14.63
C LEU A 203 28.57 -24.01 13.39
N PRO A 204 29.91 -24.01 13.36
CA PRO A 204 30.66 -24.58 12.24
C PRO A 204 30.28 -26.06 12.05
N LYS A 205 29.71 -26.38 10.89
CA LYS A 205 29.33 -27.75 10.51
C LYS A 205 30.51 -28.44 9.85
N THR A 206 30.71 -29.70 10.16
CA THR A 206 31.68 -30.58 9.51
C THR A 206 31.29 -30.86 8.05
N GLY A 207 32.25 -31.27 7.21
CA GLY A 207 31.97 -31.63 5.81
C GLY A 207 30.94 -32.75 5.66
N ALA A 208 30.95 -33.73 6.57
CA ALA A 208 29.99 -34.84 6.58
C ALA A 208 28.56 -34.38 6.90
N GLU A 209 28.40 -33.46 7.86
CA GLU A 209 27.10 -32.87 8.19
C GLU A 209 26.54 -32.05 7.02
N ILE A 210 27.40 -31.27 6.35
CA ILE A 210 27.02 -30.52 5.16
C ILE A 210 26.56 -31.48 4.06
N PHE A 211 27.29 -32.57 3.83
CA PHE A 211 26.91 -33.57 2.83
C PHE A 211 25.57 -34.22 3.14
N ALA A 212 25.37 -34.70 4.38
CA ALA A 212 24.09 -35.28 4.81
C ALA A 212 22.92 -34.30 4.66
N MET A 213 23.14 -33.01 4.95
CA MET A 213 22.14 -31.96 4.72
C MET A 213 21.78 -31.80 3.25
N LYS A 214 22.77 -31.85 2.33
CA LYS A 214 22.52 -31.79 0.88
C LYS A 214 21.64 -32.96 0.44
N ILE A 215 21.98 -34.18 0.84
CA ILE A 215 21.22 -35.39 0.48
C ILE A 215 19.77 -35.29 0.97
N ARG A 216 19.57 -34.97 2.25
CA ARG A 216 18.23 -34.79 2.82
C ARG A 216 17.43 -33.72 2.09
N GLN A 217 18.07 -32.63 1.67
CA GLN A 217 17.40 -31.56 0.95
C GLN A 217 16.94 -32.01 -0.46
N VAL A 218 17.74 -32.83 -1.15
CA VAL A 218 17.34 -33.43 -2.44
C VAL A 218 16.21 -34.44 -2.25
N GLU A 219 16.23 -35.24 -1.18
CA GLU A 219 15.10 -36.13 -0.83
C GLU A 219 13.80 -35.35 -0.65
N VAL A 220 13.83 -34.25 0.10
CA VAL A 220 12.68 -33.38 0.29
C VAL A 220 12.19 -32.83 -1.07
N TRP A 221 13.09 -32.32 -1.91
CA TRP A 221 12.73 -31.81 -3.23
C TRP A 221 12.18 -32.89 -4.17
N SER A 222 12.63 -34.13 -4.06
CA SER A 222 12.10 -35.26 -4.85
C SER A 222 10.60 -35.53 -4.62
N SER A 223 10.05 -34.98 -3.53
CA SER A 223 8.63 -35.06 -3.18
C SER A 223 7.88 -33.74 -3.34
N GLN A 224 8.52 -32.61 -3.02
CA GLN A 224 7.86 -31.30 -2.90
C GLN A 224 8.11 -30.36 -4.09
N ASP A 225 9.24 -30.50 -4.80
CA ASP A 225 9.54 -29.66 -5.96
C ASP A 225 9.05 -30.35 -7.23
N GLN A 226 8.13 -29.70 -7.95
CA GLN A 226 7.45 -30.30 -9.10
C GLN A 226 8.44 -30.75 -10.20
N LYS A 227 9.51 -29.99 -10.45
CA LYS A 227 10.47 -30.30 -11.52
C LYS A 227 11.40 -31.44 -11.12
N ILE A 228 11.90 -31.41 -9.88
CA ILE A 228 12.77 -32.46 -9.36
C ILE A 228 12.00 -33.76 -9.21
N LYS A 229 10.78 -33.71 -8.68
CA LYS A 229 9.89 -34.87 -8.60
C LYS A 229 9.67 -35.52 -9.96
N ALA A 230 9.32 -34.73 -10.98
CA ALA A 230 9.13 -35.23 -12.34
C ALA A 230 10.40 -35.88 -12.92
N ALA A 231 11.58 -35.30 -12.66
CA ALA A 231 12.85 -35.90 -13.08
C ALA A 231 13.09 -37.26 -12.41
N PHE A 232 12.88 -37.38 -11.09
CA PHE A 232 12.96 -38.66 -10.39
C PHE A 232 11.93 -39.67 -10.91
N ASP A 233 10.70 -39.24 -11.15
CA ASP A 233 9.64 -40.11 -11.67
C ASP A 233 9.95 -40.60 -13.10
N SER A 234 10.68 -39.81 -13.91
CA SER A 234 11.09 -40.19 -15.27
C SER A 234 12.22 -41.21 -15.34
N VAL A 235 13.07 -41.30 -14.31
CA VAL A 235 14.23 -42.21 -14.28
C VAL A 235 13.97 -43.47 -13.46
N VAL A 236 12.82 -43.57 -12.80
CA VAL A 236 12.41 -44.75 -12.03
C VAL A 236 11.40 -45.54 -12.84
N LYS A 237 11.52 -46.87 -12.83
CA LYS A 237 10.62 -47.76 -13.54
C LYS A 237 9.18 -47.55 -13.08
N PRO A 238 8.21 -47.46 -14.01
CA PRO A 238 6.81 -47.43 -13.65
C PRO A 238 6.47 -48.74 -12.91
N LYS A 239 5.83 -48.62 -11.74
CA LYS A 239 5.28 -49.79 -11.04
C LYS A 239 4.30 -50.48 -11.98
N LYS A 240 4.58 -51.75 -12.30
CA LYS A 240 3.62 -52.63 -12.97
C LYS A 240 2.41 -52.89 -12.10
#